data_AF-A0A2Z6QTF9-F1
#
_entry.id   AF-A0A2Z6QTF9-F1
#
_cell.length_a   1.000
_cell.length_b   1.000
_cell.length_c   1.000
_cell.angle_alpha   90.00
_cell.angle_beta   90.00
_cell.angle_gamma   90.00
#
_symmetry.space_group_name_H-M   'P 1'
#
loop_
_entity.id
_entity.type
_entity.pdbx_description
1 polymer ?
#
loop_
_entity_poly.entity_id
_entity_poly.type
_entity_poly.pdbx_seq_one_letter_code
_entity_poly.pdbx_strand_id
1 'polypeptide(L)'
;MNIFAKVGVCFFVIIFFVLSLAGLASFSLEVAKIALFNQTHGELKLHPMDYVYLTALVLGTGGFYCCHSAKSEDNKNNYSFGISGTLISLTIMILYTVFTKDEMGDIPFFCPASYPYSSQLIRTACQVRAANLLIMWLAPAVTLFIIIAALIISFCCCFDKENCCAA
;
A
#
# COMPACT_ATOMS: atom_id res chain seq x y z
N MET A 1 -23.88 8.55 -23.01
CA MET A 1 -23.00 8.31 -21.84
C MET A 1 -22.32 9.63 -21.48
N ASN A 2 -22.68 10.24 -20.34
CA ASN A 2 -22.27 11.60 -19.96
C ASN A 2 -20.73 11.73 -19.85
N ILE A 3 -20.20 12.90 -20.23
CA ILE A 3 -18.77 13.24 -20.12
C ILE A 3 -18.22 12.98 -18.71
N PHE A 4 -19.00 13.30 -17.67
CA PHE A 4 -18.67 13.01 -16.27
C PHE A 4 -18.46 11.51 -15.99
N ALA A 5 -19.25 10.63 -16.61
CA ALA A 5 -19.08 9.18 -16.46
C ALA A 5 -17.79 8.70 -17.15
N LYS A 6 -17.43 9.27 -18.31
CA LYS A 6 -16.15 8.94 -18.99
C LYS A 6 -14.94 9.44 -18.20
N VAL A 7 -15.00 10.66 -17.66
CA VAL A 7 -13.93 11.24 -16.82
C VAL A 7 -13.75 10.43 -15.54
N GLY A 8 -14.85 10.06 -14.88
CA GLY A 8 -14.81 9.19 -13.69
C GLY A 8 -14.16 7.84 -13.96
N VAL A 9 -14.56 7.16 -15.04
CA VAL A 9 -13.96 5.86 -15.42
C VAL A 9 -12.47 5.99 -15.70
N CYS A 10 -12.04 7.01 -16.46
CA CYS A 10 -10.61 7.25 -16.70
C CYS A 10 -9.83 7.50 -15.40
N PHE A 11 -10.40 8.26 -14.47
CA PHE A 11 -9.80 8.53 -13.17
C PHE A 11 -9.64 7.26 -12.32
N PHE A 12 -10.67 6.41 -12.26
CA PHE A 12 -10.59 5.12 -11.56
C PHE A 12 -9.55 4.17 -12.17
N VAL A 13 -9.44 4.13 -13.50
CA VAL A 13 -8.41 3.33 -14.19
C VAL A 13 -7.00 3.81 -13.82
N ILE A 14 -6.77 5.12 -13.79
CA ILE A 14 -5.48 5.69 -13.39
C ILE A 14 -5.16 5.35 -11.94
N ILE A 15 -6.11 5.46 -11.02
CA ILE A 15 -5.92 5.11 -9.61
C ILE A 15 -5.56 3.64 -9.47
N PHE A 16 -6.33 2.76 -10.10
CA PHE A 16 -6.08 1.33 -10.05
C PHE A 16 -4.69 0.99 -10.59
N PHE A 17 -4.26 1.64 -11.68
CA PHE A 17 -2.93 1.49 -12.25
C PHE A 17 -1.84 1.96 -11.28
N VAL A 18 -1.98 3.15 -10.68
CA VAL A 18 -1.02 3.69 -9.69
C VAL A 18 -0.91 2.78 -8.47
N LEU A 19 -2.03 2.27 -7.95
CA LEU A 19 -2.03 1.34 -6.81
C LEU A 19 -1.40 -0.01 -7.16
N SER A 20 -1.63 -0.51 -8.38
CA SER A 20 -0.99 -1.74 -8.86
C SER A 20 0.53 -1.58 -8.96
N LEU A 21 1.00 -0.45 -9.52
CA LEU A 21 2.43 -0.13 -9.57
C LEU A 21 3.04 0.01 -8.18
N ALA A 22 2.35 0.67 -7.25
CA ALA A 22 2.80 0.81 -5.86
C ALA A 22 2.93 -0.56 -5.18
N GLY A 23 1.96 -1.46 -5.37
CA GLY A 23 2.00 -2.83 -4.85
C GLY A 23 3.19 -3.63 -5.39
N LEU A 24 3.45 -3.56 -6.70
CA LEU A 24 4.61 -4.21 -7.32
C LEU A 24 5.94 -3.63 -6.83
N ALA A 25 6.00 -2.31 -6.63
CA ALA A 25 7.18 -1.64 -6.08
C ALA A 25 7.44 -2.08 -4.64
N SER A 26 6.43 -2.08 -3.77
CA SER A 26 6.53 -2.58 -2.39
C SER A 26 6.96 -4.04 -2.34
N PHE A 27 6.40 -4.91 -3.19
CA PHE A 27 6.83 -6.31 -3.29
C PHE A 27 8.32 -6.42 -3.64
N SER A 28 8.74 -5.69 -4.68
CA SER A 28 10.13 -5.72 -5.16
C SER A 28 11.11 -5.20 -4.10
N LEU A 29 10.74 -4.12 -3.40
CA LEU A 29 11.56 -3.53 -2.34
C LEU A 29 11.63 -4.41 -1.10
N GLU A 30 10.54 -5.08 -0.71
CA GLU A 30 10.55 -6.01 0.42
C GLU A 30 11.46 -7.22 0.14
N VAL A 31 11.39 -7.80 -1.06
CA VAL A 31 12.30 -8.88 -1.48
C VAL A 31 13.75 -8.39 -1.48
N ALA A 32 14.01 -7.19 -2.01
CA ALA A 32 15.35 -6.60 -2.01
C ALA A 32 15.87 -6.34 -0.60
N LYS A 33 15.02 -5.85 0.32
CA LYS A 33 15.34 -5.65 1.74
C LYS A 33 15.80 -6.97 2.36
N ILE A 34 15.00 -8.02 2.23
CA ILE A 34 15.30 -9.35 2.79
C ILE A 34 16.62 -9.90 2.24
N ALA A 35 16.83 -9.80 0.92
CA ALA A 35 18.06 -10.26 0.28
C ALA A 35 19.30 -9.50 0.78
N LEU A 36 19.20 -8.17 0.94
CA LEU A 36 20.30 -7.34 1.44
C LEU A 36 20.60 -7.63 2.91
N PHE A 37 19.58 -7.76 3.76
CA PHE A 37 19.77 -8.04 5.19
C PHE A 37 20.45 -9.39 5.39
N ASN A 38 20.10 -10.41 4.60
CA ASN A 38 20.75 -11.71 4.64
C ASN A 38 22.25 -11.65 4.28
N GLN A 39 22.65 -10.70 3.42
CA GLN A 39 24.06 -10.48 3.06
C GLN A 39 24.87 -9.73 4.14
N THR A 40 24.21 -9.13 5.14
CA THR A 40 24.90 -8.40 6.22
C THR A 40 25.45 -9.31 7.33
N HIS A 41 25.34 -10.63 7.19
CA HIS A 41 25.84 -11.61 8.17
C HIS A 41 25.36 -11.34 9.62
N GLY A 42 24.16 -10.78 9.79
CA GLY A 42 23.54 -10.52 11.10
C GLY A 42 23.76 -9.11 11.66
N GLU A 43 24.44 -8.21 10.95
CA GLU A 43 24.53 -6.80 11.35
C GLU A 43 23.16 -6.11 11.29
N LEU A 44 22.37 -6.39 10.26
CA LEU A 44 20.95 -6.03 10.20
C LEU A 44 20.10 -7.26 10.54
N LYS A 45 19.08 -7.06 11.39
CA LYS A 45 18.23 -8.14 11.87
C LYS A 45 16.96 -8.25 11.05
N LEU A 46 16.70 -9.44 10.50
CA LEU A 46 15.43 -9.80 9.90
C LEU A 46 14.39 -10.10 10.98
N HIS A 47 13.18 -9.59 10.81
CA HIS A 47 12.08 -9.86 11.72
C HIS A 47 11.03 -10.76 11.04
N PRO A 48 10.34 -11.66 11.77
CA PRO A 48 9.27 -12.48 11.19
C PRO A 48 8.19 -11.65 10.47
N MET A 49 8.01 -10.39 10.87
CA MET A 49 7.06 -9.46 10.24
C MET A 49 7.39 -9.13 8.78
N ASP A 50 8.66 -9.24 8.35
CA ASP A 50 9.07 -9.04 6.96
C ASP A 50 8.41 -10.08 6.04
N TYR A 51 8.41 -11.33 6.49
CA TYR A 51 7.78 -12.44 5.77
C TYR A 51 6.25 -12.37 5.83
N VAL A 52 5.68 -11.93 6.95
CA VAL A 52 4.23 -11.71 7.08
C VAL A 52 3.76 -10.63 6.10
N TYR A 53 4.48 -9.50 6.03
CA TYR A 53 4.17 -8.42 5.10
C TYR A 53 4.34 -8.84 3.65
N LEU A 54 5.43 -9.55 3.31
CA LEU A 54 5.63 -10.11 1.98
C LEU A 54 4.49 -11.07 1.58
N THR A 55 4.07 -11.94 2.50
CA THR A 55 2.95 -12.86 2.27
C THR A 55 1.64 -12.09 2.07
N ALA A 56 1.41 -11.03 2.85
CA ALA A 56 0.24 -10.17 2.68
C ALA A 56 0.23 -9.46 1.32
N LEU A 57 1.38 -9.03 0.79
CA LEU A 57 1.49 -8.45 -0.55
C LEU A 57 1.16 -9.49 -1.64
N VAL A 58 1.67 -10.73 -1.50
CA VAL A 58 1.39 -11.82 -2.45
C VAL A 58 -0.09 -12.22 -2.42
N LEU A 59 -0.68 -12.35 -1.23
CA LEU A 59 -2.10 -12.67 -1.08
C LEU A 59 -3.01 -11.51 -1.49
N GLY A 60 -2.60 -10.27 -1.25
CA GLY A 60 -3.36 -9.08 -1.64
C GLY A 60 -3.41 -8.93 -3.16
N THR A 61 -2.27 -9.08 -3.84
CA THR A 61 -2.21 -9.07 -5.31
C THR A 61 -2.88 -10.32 -5.90
N GLY A 62 -2.55 -11.52 -5.40
CA GLY A 62 -3.10 -12.79 -5.88
C GLY A 62 -4.59 -12.98 -5.64
N GLY A 63 -5.12 -12.52 -4.51
CA GLY A 63 -6.54 -12.57 -4.17
C GLY A 63 -7.39 -11.65 -5.05
N PHE A 64 -6.85 -10.49 -5.45
CA PHE A 64 -7.53 -9.57 -6.37
C PHE A 64 -7.66 -10.17 -7.78
N TYR A 65 -6.60 -10.83 -8.28
CA TYR A 65 -6.65 -11.49 -9.59
C TYR A 65 -7.45 -12.80 -9.58
N CYS A 66 -7.31 -13.64 -8.55
CA CYS A 66 -7.97 -14.95 -8.49
C CYS A 66 -9.48 -14.84 -8.26
N CYS A 67 -9.93 -13.94 -7.37
CA CYS A 67 -11.36 -13.74 -7.12
C CYS A 67 -12.08 -12.94 -8.22
N HIS A 68 -11.38 -12.14 -9.03
CA HIS A 68 -11.98 -11.46 -10.18
C HIS A 68 -12.16 -12.41 -11.38
N SER A 69 -11.34 -13.46 -11.50
CA SER A 69 -11.51 -14.52 -12.51
C SER A 69 -12.53 -15.59 -12.12
N ALA A 70 -12.91 -15.67 -10.83
CA ALA A 70 -13.81 -16.69 -10.29
C ALA A 70 -15.04 -16.09 -9.61
N LYS A 71 -15.95 -15.48 -10.38
CA LYS A 71 -17.41 -15.35 -10.14
C LYS A 71 -18.02 -14.69 -11.38
N SER A 72 -18.87 -15.29 -12.22
CA SER A 72 -19.93 -16.30 -12.03
C SER A 72 -20.85 -15.96 -10.85
N GLU A 73 -21.87 -15.16 -11.16
CA GLU A 73 -23.20 -15.02 -10.55
C GLU A 73 -23.38 -15.18 -9.02
N ASP A 74 -24.06 -14.19 -8.45
CA ASP A 74 -24.73 -14.16 -7.14
C ASP A 74 -23.90 -14.22 -5.84
N ASN A 75 -23.68 -13.03 -5.24
CA ASN A 75 -24.00 -12.79 -3.82
C ASN A 75 -23.86 -11.31 -3.42
N LYS A 76 -24.90 -10.74 -2.80
CA LYS A 76 -25.01 -9.35 -2.32
C LYS A 76 -24.13 -9.00 -1.08
N ASN A 77 -23.04 -9.73 -0.84
CA ASN A 77 -22.17 -9.57 0.34
C ASN A 77 -20.79 -8.94 0.04
N ASN A 78 -20.54 -8.48 -1.19
CA ASN A 78 -19.21 -8.03 -1.62
C ASN A 78 -18.69 -6.75 -0.93
N TYR A 79 -19.55 -5.91 -0.36
CA TYR A 79 -19.13 -4.67 0.31
C TYR A 79 -18.39 -4.93 1.64
N SER A 80 -18.72 -6.03 2.34
CA SER A 80 -18.08 -6.38 3.62
C SER A 80 -16.63 -6.84 3.44
N PHE A 81 -16.33 -7.48 2.31
CA PHE A 81 -14.98 -7.98 2.00
C PHE A 81 -13.99 -6.83 1.73
N GLY A 82 -14.43 -5.77 1.04
CA GLY A 82 -13.58 -4.62 0.73
C GLY A 82 -13.15 -3.82 1.97
N ILE A 83 -14.11 -3.49 2.85
CA ILE A 83 -13.83 -2.73 4.08
C ILE A 83 -12.97 -3.56 5.04
N SER A 84 -13.31 -4.85 5.22
CA SER A 84 -12.53 -5.78 6.07
C SER A 84 -11.07 -5.91 5.59
N GLY A 85 -10.84 -6.07 4.28
CA GLY A 85 -9.50 -6.19 3.72
C GLY A 85 -8.62 -4.95 3.92
N THR A 86 -9.19 -3.75 3.77
CA THR A 86 -8.45 -2.49 3.99
C THR A 86 -8.02 -2.30 5.45
N LEU A 87 -8.89 -2.64 6.41
CA LEU A 87 -8.56 -2.56 7.84
C LEU A 87 -7.49 -3.58 8.26
N ILE A 88 -7.56 -4.80 7.70
CA ILE A 88 -6.55 -5.83 7.91
C ILE A 88 -5.20 -5.36 7.34
N SER A 89 -5.17 -4.83 6.12
CA SER A 89 -3.96 -4.31 5.49
C SER A 89 -3.33 -3.18 6.33
N LEU A 90 -4.14 -2.22 6.79
CA LEU A 90 -3.69 -1.14 7.66
C LEU A 90 -3.09 -1.67 8.98
N THR A 91 -3.73 -2.66 9.58
CA THR A 91 -3.24 -3.31 10.80
C THR A 91 -1.87 -3.96 10.57
N ILE A 92 -1.71 -4.70 9.47
CA ILE A 92 -0.44 -5.33 9.11
C ILE A 92 0.67 -4.29 8.92
N MET A 93 0.40 -3.17 8.23
CA MET A 93 1.39 -2.10 8.05
C MET A 93 1.81 -1.43 9.36
N ILE A 94 0.85 -1.20 10.27
CA ILE A 94 1.13 -0.65 11.61
C ILE A 94 2.03 -1.61 12.38
N LEU A 95 1.64 -2.89 12.45
CA LEU A 95 2.42 -3.91 13.14
C LEU A 95 3.81 -4.03 12.52
N TYR A 96 3.92 -4.06 11.19
CA TYR A 96 5.19 -4.09 10.48
C TYR A 96 6.07 -2.91 10.91
N THR A 97 5.55 -1.69 10.88
CA THR A 97 6.30 -0.48 11.25
C THR A 97 6.76 -0.53 12.72
N VAL A 98 5.91 -0.99 13.63
CA VAL A 98 6.23 -1.08 15.07
C VAL A 98 7.29 -2.13 15.35
N PHE A 99 7.16 -3.33 14.77
CA PHE A 99 8.09 -4.43 15.03
C PHE A 99 9.43 -4.29 14.31
N THR A 100 9.46 -3.63 13.14
CA THR A 100 10.69 -3.42 12.36
C THR A 100 11.40 -2.11 12.71
N LYS A 101 10.88 -1.29 13.64
CA LYS A 101 11.44 0.03 13.93
C LYS A 101 12.89 -0.02 14.39
N ASP A 102 13.26 -1.04 15.16
CA ASP A 102 14.58 -1.18 15.80
C ASP A 102 15.55 -2.07 14.99
N GLU A 103 15.17 -2.53 13.79
CA GLU A 103 15.98 -3.46 12.99
C GLU A 103 17.30 -2.85 12.46
N MET A 104 17.36 -1.52 12.47
CA MET A 104 18.47 -0.69 11.96
C MET A 104 19.41 -0.20 13.07
N GLY A 105 19.15 -0.54 14.34
CA GLY A 105 19.93 -0.04 15.48
C GLY A 105 19.95 1.48 15.53
N ASP A 106 21.15 2.08 15.52
CA ASP A 106 21.36 3.52 15.62
C ASP A 106 21.26 4.26 14.27
N ILE A 107 21.04 3.55 13.15
CA ILE A 107 20.97 4.17 11.83
C ILE A 107 19.70 5.03 11.71
N PRO A 108 19.81 6.33 11.35
CA PRO A 108 18.66 7.20 11.20
C PRO A 108 17.71 6.74 10.09
N PHE A 109 16.40 6.97 10.29
CA PHE A 109 15.34 6.54 9.38
C PHE A 109 15.52 6.97 7.91
N PHE A 110 16.01 8.18 7.67
CA PHE A 110 16.18 8.75 6.32
C PHE A 110 17.50 8.42 5.64
N CYS A 111 18.35 7.61 6.28
CA CYS A 111 19.61 7.16 5.72
C CYS A 111 20.52 8.29 5.18
N PRO A 112 20.86 9.30 6.01
CA PRO A 112 21.63 10.45 5.54
C PRO A 112 23.06 10.05 5.15
N ALA A 113 23.59 10.66 4.08
CA ALA A 113 24.93 10.37 3.59
C ALA A 113 26.06 10.70 4.60
N SER A 114 25.77 11.53 5.61
CA SER A 114 26.69 11.90 6.68
C SER A 114 26.80 10.87 7.81
N TYR A 115 25.96 9.82 7.82
CA TYR A 115 26.04 8.77 8.83
C TYR A 115 27.21 7.81 8.53
N PRO A 116 28.00 7.40 9.54
CA PRO A 116 29.15 6.50 9.35
C PRO A 116 28.70 5.04 9.19
N TYR A 117 28.23 4.69 7.98
CA TYR A 117 27.91 3.30 7.64
C TYR A 117 29.16 2.42 7.66
N SER A 118 29.05 1.20 8.21
CA SER A 118 30.13 0.21 8.18
C SER A 118 30.45 -0.26 6.76
N SER A 119 29.47 -0.26 5.87
CA SER A 119 29.63 -0.64 4.47
C SER A 119 28.59 0.03 3.54
N GLN A 120 28.90 0.05 2.25
CA GLN A 120 27.97 0.50 1.22
C GLN A 120 26.73 -0.42 1.11
N LEU A 121 26.87 -1.69 1.48
CA LEU A 121 25.77 -2.65 1.53
C LEU A 121 24.69 -2.18 2.53
N ILE A 122 25.11 -1.74 3.72
CA ILE A 122 24.19 -1.31 4.77
C ILE A 122 23.53 0.01 4.43
N ARG A 123 24.27 0.93 3.81
CA ARG A 123 23.68 2.17 3.29
C ARG A 123 22.57 1.86 2.28
N THR A 124 22.81 0.93 1.36
CA THR A 124 21.81 0.50 0.38
C THR A 124 20.62 -0.18 1.05
N ALA A 125 20.87 -1.09 2.01
CA ALA A 125 19.82 -1.76 2.78
C ALA A 125 18.93 -0.77 3.55
N CYS A 126 19.53 0.26 4.14
CA CYS A 126 18.82 1.37 4.78
C CYS A 126 17.91 2.09 3.77
N GLN A 127 18.45 2.48 2.62
CA GLN A 127 17.69 3.20 1.59
C GLN A 127 16.52 2.38 1.04
N VAL A 128 16.73 1.08 0.80
CA VAL A 128 15.67 0.16 0.35
C VAL A 128 14.57 0.05 1.40
N ARG A 129 14.93 -0.11 2.67
CA ARG A 129 13.95 -0.12 3.78
C ARG A 129 13.16 1.20 3.85
N ALA A 130 13.84 2.34 3.80
CA ALA A 130 13.20 3.64 3.87
C ALA A 130 12.24 3.86 2.69
N ALA A 131 12.67 3.52 1.47
CA ALA A 131 11.83 3.58 0.28
C ALA A 131 10.60 2.68 0.40
N ASN A 132 10.77 1.45 0.91
CA ASN A 132 9.66 0.53 1.10
C ASN A 132 8.62 1.08 2.10
N LEU A 133 9.06 1.57 3.25
CA LEU A 133 8.19 2.19 4.25
C LEU A 133 7.47 3.42 3.69
N LEU A 134 8.15 4.26 2.90
CA LEU A 134 7.53 5.42 2.26
C LEU A 134 6.43 5.00 1.29
N ILE A 135 6.68 4.05 0.38
CA ILE A 135 5.67 3.59 -0.58
C ILE A 135 4.49 2.93 0.15
N MET A 136 4.77 2.12 1.17
CA MET A 136 3.78 1.45 1.99
C MET A 136 2.81 2.44 2.63
N TRP A 137 3.28 3.60 3.11
CA TRP A 137 2.41 4.62 3.73
C TRP A 137 1.80 5.61 2.73
N LEU A 138 2.50 5.95 1.64
CA LEU A 138 2.03 6.90 0.64
C LEU A 138 0.82 6.37 -0.15
N ALA A 139 0.85 5.11 -0.58
CA ALA A 139 -0.24 4.53 -1.37
C ALA A 139 -1.62 4.58 -0.66
N PRO A 140 -1.76 4.13 0.60
CA PRO A 140 -3.03 4.24 1.31
C PRO A 140 -3.39 5.69 1.67
N ALA A 141 -2.42 6.56 1.95
CA ALA A 141 -2.69 7.97 2.19
C ALA A 141 -3.31 8.65 0.95
N VAL A 142 -2.72 8.44 -0.23
CA VAL A 142 -3.26 8.95 -1.50
C VAL A 142 -4.67 8.41 -1.76
N THR A 143 -4.89 7.12 -1.50
CA THR A 143 -6.21 6.49 -1.63
C THR A 143 -7.24 7.15 -0.72
N LEU A 144 -6.89 7.38 0.55
CA LEU A 144 -7.76 8.04 1.52
C LEU A 144 -8.11 9.47 1.08
N PHE A 145 -7.12 10.26 0.63
CA PHE A 145 -7.35 11.61 0.11
C PHE A 145 -8.32 11.61 -1.07
N ILE A 146 -8.19 10.64 -1.98
CA ILE A 146 -9.07 10.50 -3.13
C ILE A 146 -10.50 10.16 -2.69
N ILE A 147 -10.66 9.22 -1.74
CA ILE A 147 -11.99 8.86 -1.21
C ILE A 147 -12.65 10.08 -0.57
N ILE A 148 -11.92 10.83 0.26
CA ILE A 148 -12.42 12.06 0.89
C ILE A 148 -12.83 13.08 -0.18
N ALA A 149 -11.99 13.31 -1.19
CA ALA A 149 -12.31 14.22 -2.29
C ALA A 149 -13.56 13.79 -3.06
N ALA A 150 -13.71 12.50 -3.36
CA ALA A 150 -14.88 11.96 -4.04
C ALA A 150 -16.16 12.11 -3.19
N LEU A 151 -16.07 11.88 -1.87
CA LEU A 151 -17.18 12.10 -0.94
C LEU A 151 -17.57 13.58 -0.91
N ILE A 152 -16.61 14.50 -0.76
CA ILE A 152 -16.87 15.95 -0.76
C ILE A 152 -17.55 16.37 -2.07
N ILE A 153 -17.02 15.96 -3.22
CA ILE A 153 -17.63 16.27 -4.52
C ILE A 153 -19.06 15.72 -4.60
N SER A 154 -19.29 14.50 -4.10
CA SER A 154 -20.63 13.90 -4.08
C SER A 154 -21.59 14.68 -3.18
N PHE A 155 -21.16 15.08 -1.98
CA PHE A 155 -21.97 15.91 -1.07
C PHE A 155 -22.23 17.32 -1.64
N CYS A 156 -21.23 17.97 -2.24
CA CYS A 156 -21.39 19.29 -2.86
C CYS A 156 -22.31 19.23 -4.08
N CYS A 157 -22.18 18.22 -4.95
CA CYS A 157 -23.06 18.02 -6.10
C CYS A 157 -24.50 17.67 -5.71
N CYS A 158 -24.70 17.02 -4.54
CA CYS A 158 -26.04 16.76 -4.00
C CYS A 158 -26.70 18.01 -3.39
N PHE A 159 -25.92 19.02 -3.00
CA PHE A 159 -26.45 20.27 -2.44
C PHE A 159 -26.93 21.26 -3.52
N ASP A 160 -26.35 21.21 -4.71
CA ASP A 160 -26.63 22.16 -5.81
C ASP A 160 -27.78 21.70 -6.74
N LYS A 161 -28.35 20.52 -6.49
CA LYS A 161 -29.57 20.05 -7.14
C LYS A 161 -30.62 19.80 -6.07
N GLU A 162 -31.71 20.54 -6.12
CA GLU A 162 -32.94 20.33 -5.33
C GLU A 162 -33.57 18.93 -5.49
N ASN A 163 -32.93 17.98 -6.19
CA ASN A 163 -33.46 16.68 -6.58
C ASN A 163 -32.55 15.49 -6.20
N CYS A 164 -31.74 15.56 -5.15
CA CYS A 164 -30.98 14.39 -4.68
C CYS A 164 -31.76 13.44 -3.73
N CYS A 165 -33.09 13.56 -3.71
CA CYS A 165 -33.99 12.47 -3.35
C CYS A 165 -35.17 12.45 -4.33
N ALA A 166 -35.12 11.60 -5.35
CA ALA A 166 -36.31 11.21 -6.09
C ALA A 166 -36.16 9.76 -6.57
N ALA A 167 -36.98 8.89 -5.95
CA ALA A 167 -37.27 7.48 -6.22
C ALA A 167 -36.16 6.45 -5.96
#